data_AF-A0A154IFZ6-F1
#
_entry.id   AF-A0A154IFZ6-F1
#
_cell.length_a   1.000
_cell.length_b   1.000
_cell.length_c   1.000
_cell.angle_alpha   90.00
_cell.angle_beta   90.00
_cell.angle_gamma   90.00
#
_symmetry.space_group_name_H-M   'P 1'
#
loop_
_entity.id
_entity.type
_entity.pdbx_description
1 polymer ?
#
loop_
_entity_poly.entity_id
_entity_poly.type
_entity_poly.pdbx_seq_one_letter_code
_entity_poly.pdbx_strand_id
1 'polypeptide(L)'
;MAGDDDRLRIMHGGPFYELMTRLGMRKRGWRAFVFAGLCWTIPVLLLLATRGGHGAGLFLHDWGAWAKFLIAPVLLTLAEKPIGFALDECVSILFRIPLVSSQSMPDTRKALRDAGARTTAGFPELVCLGLALAATIFNASTFLGGSAPPWAVGDGSVSMTGFWCLAVGNTVYWFLVTRLVWKHVIWCLFLSSVASCHLRLVVTHPDGHGGLGFLSYYPAGYGLFTLAVSSVFAAGVGHVMQRETVTPGLFTAVCGAWLVVVAIYYAVPLVGVVMQVSRLKRKTILLSLAKVTDFERWSERATLGDNVVGDESEPEVAEFRDVKPVYLASLKTSVMLINKGNVLPVLVPALLPMLVVGASYLPYSQLGPIVKRLLLL
;
A
#
# COMPACT_ATOMS: atom_id res chain seq x y z
N MET A 1 18.26 20.90 10.68
CA MET A 1 17.97 19.69 11.48
C MET A 1 16.46 19.55 11.52
N ALA A 2 15.89 18.40 11.12
CA ALA A 2 14.45 18.18 11.27
C ALA A 2 14.09 18.24 12.75
N GLY A 3 13.13 19.08 13.12
CA GLY A 3 12.63 19.13 14.49
C GLY A 3 11.93 17.81 14.81
N ASP A 4 11.86 17.43 16.08
CA ASP A 4 11.14 16.21 16.48
C ASP A 4 9.64 16.26 16.12
N ASP A 5 9.12 17.47 15.87
CA ASP A 5 7.77 17.80 15.40
C ASP A 5 7.49 17.47 13.92
N ASP A 6 8.50 17.18 13.10
CA ASP A 6 8.33 16.94 11.65
C ASP A 6 8.15 15.44 11.30
N ARG A 7 7.81 14.61 12.28
CA ARG A 7 7.59 13.16 12.10
C ARG A 7 6.18 12.78 12.51
N LEU A 8 5.47 12.08 11.63
CA LEU A 8 4.10 11.66 11.89
C LEU A 8 4.03 10.49 12.88
N ARG A 9 5.07 9.64 12.92
CA ARG A 9 5.22 8.51 13.85
C ARG A 9 3.97 7.61 13.90
N ILE A 10 3.37 7.31 12.74
CA ILE A 10 2.09 6.57 12.61
C ILE A 10 2.08 5.23 13.39
N MET A 11 3.25 4.63 13.60
CA MET A 11 3.41 3.33 14.24
C MET A 11 3.76 3.40 15.73
N HIS A 12 3.80 4.59 16.33
CA HIS A 12 4.07 4.79 17.76
C HIS A 12 2.85 5.42 18.45
N GLY A 13 2.40 4.80 19.55
CA GLY A 13 1.21 5.24 20.30
C GLY A 13 -0.06 4.43 20.00
N GLY A 14 -1.11 4.73 20.78
CA GLY A 14 -2.38 3.99 20.77
C GLY A 14 -2.46 2.89 21.84
N PRO A 15 -3.67 2.42 22.20
CA PRO A 15 -3.87 1.45 23.28
C PRO A 15 -3.17 0.12 23.02
N PHE A 16 -3.04 -0.35 21.77
CA PHE A 16 -2.27 -1.53 21.44
C PHE A 16 -0.77 -1.34 21.75
N TYR A 17 -0.20 -0.20 21.36
CA TYR A 17 1.20 0.09 21.67
C TYR A 17 1.44 0.15 23.17
N GLU A 18 0.52 0.76 23.92
CA GLU A 18 0.58 0.82 25.38
C GLU A 18 0.44 -0.56 26.01
N LEU A 19 -0.52 -1.38 25.56
CA LEU A 19 -0.69 -2.76 26.01
C LEU A 19 0.57 -3.60 25.78
N MET A 20 1.15 -3.54 24.59
CA MET A 20 2.39 -4.27 24.28
C MET A 20 3.57 -3.75 25.11
N THR A 21 3.59 -2.46 25.45
CA THR A 21 4.61 -1.87 26.32
C THR A 21 4.44 -2.32 27.77
N ARG A 22 3.20 -2.37 28.29
CA ARG A 22 2.87 -2.91 29.62
C ARG A 22 3.23 -4.38 29.75
N LEU A 23 3.06 -5.15 28.67
CA LEU A 23 3.46 -6.56 28.61
C LEU A 23 4.98 -6.77 28.40
N GLY A 24 5.79 -5.71 28.43
CA GLY A 24 7.25 -5.79 28.26
C GLY A 24 7.71 -6.12 26.82
N MET A 25 6.78 -6.17 25.86
CA MET A 25 7.06 -6.57 24.48
C MET A 25 7.43 -5.38 23.59
N ARG A 26 8.37 -4.55 24.02
CA ARG A 26 8.77 -3.35 23.26
C ARG A 26 9.56 -3.70 21.98
N LYS A 27 10.33 -4.80 22.00
CA LYS A 27 11.11 -5.26 20.85
C LYS A 27 10.19 -5.93 19.82
N ARG A 28 10.17 -5.40 18.60
CA ARG A 28 9.25 -5.87 17.54
C ARG A 28 9.46 -7.34 17.16
N GLY A 29 10.71 -7.80 17.14
CA GLY A 29 11.04 -9.22 16.92
C GLY A 29 10.50 -10.13 18.03
N TRP A 30 10.51 -9.67 19.28
CA TRP A 30 9.91 -10.42 20.39
C TRP A 30 8.38 -10.47 20.26
N ARG A 31 7.73 -9.37 19.87
CA ARG A 31 6.28 -9.38 19.57
C ARG A 31 5.94 -10.39 18.47
N ALA A 32 6.69 -10.38 17.38
CA ALA A 32 6.49 -11.32 16.28
C ALA A 32 6.64 -12.78 16.75
N PHE A 33 7.65 -13.06 17.59
CA PHE A 33 7.84 -14.37 18.19
C PHE A 33 6.68 -14.77 19.11
N VAL A 34 6.20 -13.86 19.97
CA VAL A 34 5.05 -14.13 20.85
C VAL A 34 3.78 -14.39 20.04
N PHE A 35 3.51 -13.61 19.00
CA PHE A 35 2.35 -13.86 18.13
C PHE A 35 2.47 -15.16 17.33
N ALA A 36 3.67 -15.49 16.84
CA ALA A 36 3.95 -16.80 16.24
C ALA A 36 3.68 -17.94 17.23
N GLY A 37 4.11 -17.79 18.48
CA GLY A 37 3.85 -18.76 19.53
C GLY A 37 2.35 -18.91 19.82
N LEU A 38 1.67 -17.79 20.06
CA LEU A 38 0.26 -17.74 20.40
C LEU A 38 -0.64 -18.33 19.30
N CYS A 39 -0.36 -17.96 18.05
CA CYS A 39 -1.21 -18.31 16.92
C CYS A 39 -0.85 -19.66 16.28
N TRP A 40 0.42 -20.09 16.31
CA TRP A 40 0.86 -21.32 15.64
C TRP A 40 1.36 -22.40 16.60
N THR A 41 2.27 -22.09 17.54
CA THR A 41 2.83 -23.16 18.41
C THR A 41 1.79 -23.73 19.37
N ILE A 42 0.91 -22.89 19.93
CA ILE A 42 -0.13 -23.35 20.86
C ILE A 42 -1.10 -24.32 20.17
N PRO A 43 -1.66 -24.02 18.98
CA PRO A 43 -2.45 -25.01 18.24
C PRO A 43 -1.74 -26.33 17.96
N VAL A 44 -0.46 -26.29 17.57
CA VAL A 44 0.32 -27.51 17.34
C VAL A 44 0.46 -28.33 18.62
N LEU A 45 0.77 -27.70 19.76
CA LEU A 45 0.87 -28.37 21.05
C LEU A 45 -0.48 -28.95 21.51
N LEU A 46 -1.58 -28.22 21.31
CA LEU A 46 -2.94 -28.69 21.60
C LEU A 46 -3.30 -29.91 20.73
N LEU A 47 -2.93 -29.91 19.45
CA LEU A 47 -3.16 -31.05 18.55
C LEU A 47 -2.31 -32.26 18.95
N LEU A 48 -1.04 -32.05 19.32
CA LEU A 48 -0.19 -33.12 19.83
C LEU A 48 -0.76 -33.72 21.11
N ALA A 49 -1.28 -32.91 22.02
CA ALA A 49 -1.86 -33.38 23.28
C ALA A 49 -3.21 -34.10 23.11
N THR A 50 -4.04 -33.67 22.17
CA THR A 50 -5.41 -34.22 21.99
C THR A 50 -5.49 -35.35 20.97
N ARG A 51 -4.71 -35.29 19.89
CA ARG A 51 -4.78 -36.24 18.75
C ARG A 51 -3.44 -36.85 18.35
N GLY A 52 -2.38 -36.59 19.12
CA GLY A 52 -1.05 -37.08 18.82
C GLY A 52 -0.50 -36.56 17.48
N GLY A 53 0.48 -37.28 16.93
CA GLY A 53 1.19 -36.89 15.72
C GLY A 53 0.32 -36.77 14.46
N HIS A 54 -0.75 -37.57 14.36
CA HIS A 54 -1.63 -37.55 13.18
C HIS A 54 -2.43 -36.24 13.07
N GLY A 55 -2.99 -35.76 14.18
CA GLY A 55 -3.70 -34.48 14.21
C GLY A 55 -2.79 -33.29 13.95
N ALA A 56 -1.58 -33.31 14.50
CA ALA A 56 -0.57 -32.29 14.21
C ALA A 56 -0.12 -32.31 12.75
N GLY A 57 0.05 -33.49 12.14
CA GLY A 57 0.39 -33.65 10.72
C GLY A 57 -0.63 -32.98 9.80
N LEU A 58 -1.93 -33.13 10.07
CA LEU A 58 -3.00 -32.49 9.29
C LEU A 58 -2.93 -30.96 9.33
N PHE A 59 -2.55 -30.37 10.46
CA PHE A 59 -2.36 -28.92 10.58
C PHE A 59 -1.08 -28.45 9.90
N LEU A 60 0.01 -29.24 9.97
CA LEU A 60 1.29 -28.93 9.33
C LEU A 60 1.23 -29.06 7.80
N HIS A 61 0.35 -29.90 7.26
CA HIS A 61 0.11 -29.99 5.82
C HIS A 61 -0.85 -28.91 5.30
N ASP A 62 -1.54 -28.16 6.17
CA ASP A 62 -2.47 -27.12 5.77
C ASP A 62 -1.75 -25.78 5.53
N TRP A 63 -1.61 -25.42 4.25
CA TRP A 63 -1.08 -24.13 3.82
C TRP A 63 -1.83 -22.92 4.41
N GLY A 64 -3.14 -23.04 4.63
CA GLY A 64 -3.96 -22.00 5.25
C GLY A 64 -3.55 -21.72 6.68
N ALA A 65 -3.20 -22.77 7.43
CA ALA A 65 -2.73 -22.65 8.80
C ALA A 65 -1.38 -21.92 8.87
N TRP A 66 -0.43 -22.28 8.00
CA TRP A 66 0.86 -21.60 7.90
C TRP A 66 0.70 -20.12 7.53
N ALA A 67 -0.06 -19.84 6.47
CA ALA A 67 -0.24 -18.49 5.97
C ALA A 67 -0.90 -17.57 7.01
N LYS A 68 -1.99 -18.03 7.63
CA LYS A 68 -2.84 -17.20 8.49
C LYS A 68 -2.37 -17.11 9.93
N PHE A 69 -1.77 -18.18 10.47
CA PHE A 69 -1.41 -18.24 11.89
C PHE A 69 0.08 -18.05 12.18
N LEU A 70 0.97 -18.28 11.20
CA LEU A 70 2.40 -18.03 11.38
C LEU A 70 2.88 -16.86 10.54
N ILE A 71 2.76 -16.98 9.20
CA ILE A 71 3.36 -16.03 8.26
C ILE A 71 2.73 -14.64 8.43
N ALA A 72 1.41 -14.53 8.38
CA ALA A 72 0.75 -13.23 8.45
C ALA A 72 0.99 -12.49 9.78
N PRO A 73 0.78 -13.08 10.99
CA PRO A 73 1.03 -12.37 12.24
C PRO A 73 2.48 -11.89 12.39
N VAL A 74 3.46 -12.71 11.98
CA VAL A 74 4.88 -12.35 11.99
C VAL A 74 5.16 -11.21 11.03
N LEU A 75 4.72 -11.32 9.77
CA LEU A 75 5.00 -10.31 8.76
C LEU A 75 4.28 -8.98 9.06
N LEU A 76 3.01 -9.01 9.50
CA LEU A 76 2.25 -7.81 9.85
C LEU A 76 2.89 -7.06 11.02
N THR A 77 3.42 -7.76 12.02
CA THR A 77 4.07 -7.13 13.18
C THR A 77 5.46 -6.56 12.84
N LEU A 78 6.18 -7.21 11.92
CA LEU A 78 7.45 -6.69 11.40
C LEU A 78 7.26 -5.53 10.41
N ALA A 79 6.14 -5.52 9.65
CA ALA A 79 5.81 -4.48 8.67
C ALA A 79 5.67 -3.08 9.27
N GLU A 80 5.38 -2.96 10.56
CA GLU A 80 5.29 -1.67 11.26
C GLU A 80 6.58 -0.82 11.13
N LYS A 81 7.76 -1.45 11.04
CA LYS A 81 9.03 -0.70 10.94
C LYS A 81 9.24 -0.08 9.57
N PRO A 82 9.26 -0.85 8.46
CA PRO A 82 9.45 -0.30 7.14
C PRO A 82 8.32 0.67 6.74
N ILE A 83 7.07 0.39 7.13
CA ILE A 83 5.95 1.32 6.86
C ILE A 83 6.19 2.65 7.58
N GLY A 84 6.47 2.61 8.89
CA GLY A 84 6.70 3.83 9.67
C GLY A 84 7.85 4.66 9.10
N PHE A 85 8.97 4.01 8.75
CA PHE A 85 10.12 4.68 8.15
C PHE A 85 9.78 5.35 6.81
N ALA A 86 9.11 4.63 5.90
CA ALA A 86 8.78 5.16 4.58
C ALA A 86 7.85 6.38 4.67
N LEU A 87 6.85 6.32 5.55
CA LEU A 87 5.90 7.43 5.73
C LEU A 87 6.55 8.64 6.43
N ASP A 88 7.35 8.41 7.48
CA ASP A 88 8.07 9.49 8.17
C ASP A 88 9.09 10.17 7.24
N GLU A 89 9.74 9.42 6.35
CA GLU A 89 10.66 9.99 5.35
C GLU A 89 9.91 10.88 4.35
N CYS A 90 8.76 10.43 3.84
CA CYS A 90 7.93 11.27 2.96
C CYS A 90 7.48 12.58 3.66
N VAL A 91 7.08 12.50 4.93
CA VAL A 91 6.69 13.68 5.71
C VAL A 91 7.88 14.61 5.95
N SER A 92 9.04 14.04 6.33
CA SER A 92 10.28 14.80 6.52
C SER A 92 10.70 15.54 5.24
N ILE A 93 10.62 14.89 4.07
CA ILE A 93 10.93 15.51 2.79
C ILE A 93 9.93 16.65 2.47
N LEU A 94 8.64 16.44 2.74
CA LEU A 94 7.59 17.45 2.51
C LEU A 94 7.85 18.75 3.29
N PHE A 95 8.33 18.67 4.53
CA PHE A 95 8.62 19.85 5.36
C PHE A 95 10.03 20.43 5.15
N ARG A 96 10.99 19.63 4.68
CA ARG A 96 12.35 20.09 4.36
C ARG A 96 12.43 20.89 3.06
N ILE A 97 11.65 20.50 2.06
CA ILE A 97 11.64 21.15 0.75
C ILE A 97 10.54 22.22 0.74
N PRO A 98 10.76 23.42 0.18
CA PRO A 98 9.77 24.49 0.11
C PRO A 98 8.64 24.22 -0.93
N LEU A 99 8.06 23.02 -0.89
CA LEU A 99 6.94 22.60 -1.74
C LEU A 99 5.61 23.19 -1.28
N VAL A 100 5.44 23.41 0.03
CA VAL A 100 4.23 24.02 0.60
C VAL A 100 4.41 25.53 0.62
N SER A 101 3.41 26.28 0.15
CA SER A 101 3.44 27.74 0.24
C SER A 101 3.46 28.20 1.70
N SER A 102 4.06 29.37 1.97
CA SER A 102 4.08 29.96 3.31
C SER A 102 2.67 30.19 3.88
N GLN A 103 1.68 30.45 3.02
CA GLN A 103 0.28 30.65 3.41
C GLN A 103 -0.39 29.36 3.90
N SER A 104 -0.06 28.20 3.31
CA SER A 104 -0.66 26.90 3.68
C SER A 104 0.19 26.07 4.64
N MET A 105 1.34 26.59 5.11
CA MET A 105 2.16 25.93 6.13
C MET A 105 1.40 25.69 7.45
N PRO A 106 0.61 26.63 7.99
CA PRO A 106 -0.19 26.40 9.20
C PRO A 106 -1.20 25.26 9.03
N ASP A 107 -1.88 25.19 7.87
CA ASP A 107 -2.86 24.15 7.56
C ASP A 107 -2.21 22.78 7.39
N THR A 108 -1.03 22.73 6.75
CA THR A 108 -0.27 21.49 6.59
C THR A 108 0.21 20.95 7.94
N ARG A 109 0.68 21.84 8.83
CA ARG A 109 1.04 21.45 10.21
C ARG A 109 -0.18 21.02 11.02
N LYS A 110 -1.34 21.64 10.81
CA LYS A 110 -2.60 21.20 11.41
C LYS A 110 -2.97 19.79 10.95
N ALA A 111 -2.89 19.51 9.65
CA ALA A 111 -3.14 18.18 9.10
C ALA A 111 -2.18 17.13 9.68
N LEU A 112 -0.91 17.48 9.90
CA LEU A 112 0.06 16.60 10.56
C LEU A 112 -0.36 16.28 12.01
N ARG A 113 -0.75 17.31 12.78
CA ARG A 113 -1.24 17.13 14.16
C ARG A 113 -2.52 16.29 14.21
N ASP A 114 -3.46 16.54 13.31
CA ASP A 114 -4.72 15.79 13.24
C ASP A 114 -4.46 14.32 12.90
N ALA A 115 -3.53 14.05 11.98
CA ALA A 115 -3.10 12.69 11.65
C ALA A 115 -2.38 12.01 12.84
N GLY A 116 -1.56 12.75 13.58
CA GLY A 116 -0.94 12.30 14.84
C GLY A 116 -1.98 11.96 15.91
N ALA A 117 -2.98 12.82 16.12
CA ALA A 117 -4.06 12.59 17.08
C ALA A 117 -4.92 11.37 16.73
N ARG A 118 -5.23 11.17 15.44
CA ARG A 118 -5.94 9.96 14.95
C ARG A 118 -5.12 8.68 15.13
N THR A 119 -3.80 8.81 15.14
CA THR A 119 -2.89 7.68 15.36
C THR A 119 -2.94 7.20 16.80
N THR A 120 -3.06 8.12 17.77
CA THR A 120 -3.09 7.82 19.21
C THR A 120 -4.50 7.59 19.77
N ALA A 121 -5.55 7.91 19.01
CA ALA A 121 -6.93 7.72 19.43
C ALA A 121 -7.25 6.24 19.69
N GLY A 122 -7.92 5.96 20.82
CA GLY A 122 -8.35 4.60 21.18
C GLY A 122 -9.60 4.12 20.44
N PHE A 123 -10.48 5.04 20.03
CA PHE A 123 -11.73 4.69 19.35
C PHE A 123 -11.51 3.90 18.05
N PRO A 124 -10.60 4.29 17.14
CA PRO A 124 -10.33 3.49 15.95
C PRO A 124 -9.79 2.09 16.25
N GLU A 125 -8.99 1.91 17.30
CA GLU A 125 -8.50 0.58 17.68
C GLU A 125 -9.62 -0.31 18.23
N LEU A 126 -10.59 0.27 18.95
CA LEU A 126 -11.80 -0.44 19.35
C LEU A 126 -12.65 -0.85 18.13
N VAL A 127 -12.76 0.01 17.12
CA VAL A 127 -13.42 -0.32 15.84
C VAL A 127 -12.67 -1.44 15.11
N CYS A 128 -11.34 -1.40 15.06
CA CYS A 128 -10.52 -2.48 14.49
C CYS A 128 -10.75 -3.82 15.21
N LEU A 129 -10.87 -3.79 16.54
CA LEU A 129 -11.20 -4.97 17.35
C LEU A 129 -12.62 -5.48 17.06
N GLY A 130 -13.62 -4.58 17.01
CA GLY A 130 -14.99 -4.93 16.65
C GLY A 130 -15.08 -5.57 15.26
N LEU A 131 -14.38 -5.02 14.26
CA LEU A 131 -14.29 -5.60 12.91
C LEU A 131 -13.60 -6.97 12.92
N ALA A 132 -12.55 -7.14 13.73
CA ALA A 132 -11.87 -8.42 13.86
C ALA A 132 -12.76 -9.50 14.49
N LEU A 133 -13.57 -9.13 15.49
CA LEU A 133 -14.55 -10.02 16.10
C LEU A 133 -15.68 -10.36 15.12
N ALA A 134 -16.20 -9.37 14.38
CA ALA A 134 -17.22 -9.60 13.35
C ALA A 134 -16.71 -10.53 12.25
N ALA A 135 -15.48 -10.33 11.76
CA ALA A 135 -14.84 -11.22 10.78
C ALA A 135 -14.63 -12.63 11.35
N THR A 136 -14.37 -12.74 12.66
CA THR A 136 -14.26 -14.03 13.36
C THR A 136 -15.57 -14.76 13.50
N ILE A 137 -16.64 -14.06 13.87
CA ILE A 137 -18.00 -14.62 13.92
C ILE A 137 -18.43 -15.09 12.53
N PHE A 138 -18.17 -14.30 11.49
CA PHE A 138 -18.46 -14.67 10.10
C PHE A 138 -17.66 -15.90 9.64
N ASN A 139 -16.37 -15.97 9.96
CA ASN A 139 -15.58 -17.17 9.67
C ASN A 139 -16.10 -18.37 10.47
N ALA A 140 -16.47 -18.19 11.74
CA ALA A 140 -17.01 -19.26 12.58
C ALA A 140 -18.33 -19.81 12.03
N SER A 141 -19.23 -18.96 11.51
CA SER A 141 -20.48 -19.43 10.90
C SER A 141 -20.23 -20.24 9.62
N THR A 142 -19.25 -19.84 8.80
CA THR A 142 -18.86 -20.62 7.61
C THR A 142 -18.16 -21.94 7.99
N PHE A 143 -17.34 -21.93 9.03
CA PHE A 143 -16.70 -23.13 9.57
C PHE A 143 -17.73 -24.14 10.10
N LEU A 144 -18.70 -23.67 10.90
CA LEU A 144 -19.77 -24.49 11.46
C LEU A 144 -20.77 -24.97 10.40
N GLY A 145 -20.91 -24.23 9.28
CA GLY A 145 -21.73 -24.61 8.12
C GLY A 145 -21.15 -25.72 7.23
N GLY A 146 -20.14 -26.45 7.68
CA GLY A 146 -19.61 -27.65 6.99
C GLY A 146 -18.32 -27.44 6.18
N SER A 147 -17.70 -26.26 6.23
CA SER A 147 -16.43 -25.98 5.51
C SER A 147 -15.17 -26.07 6.39
N ALA A 148 -15.29 -26.59 7.62
CA ALA A 148 -14.18 -26.65 8.57
C ALA A 148 -13.05 -27.61 8.09
N PRO A 149 -11.77 -27.23 8.28
CA PRO A 149 -10.64 -28.10 8.00
C PRO A 149 -10.64 -29.38 8.86
N PRO A 150 -10.10 -30.50 8.36
CA PRO A 150 -10.08 -31.79 9.08
C PRO A 150 -9.38 -31.73 10.45
N TRP A 151 -8.38 -30.86 10.61
CA TRP A 151 -7.69 -30.67 11.89
C TRP A 151 -8.53 -29.89 12.94
N ALA A 152 -9.55 -29.15 12.50
CA ALA A 152 -10.39 -28.31 13.35
C ALA A 152 -11.67 -28.99 13.86
N VAL A 153 -12.04 -30.15 13.30
CA VAL A 153 -13.27 -30.90 13.65
C VAL A 153 -12.91 -32.21 14.34
N GLY A 154 -13.56 -32.53 15.46
CA GLY A 154 -13.43 -33.79 16.21
C GLY A 154 -14.74 -34.31 16.73
N ASP A 155 -15.01 -35.60 16.49
CA ASP A 155 -16.21 -36.30 16.98
C ASP A 155 -17.51 -35.52 16.70
N GLY A 156 -17.61 -34.92 15.52
CA GLY A 156 -18.77 -34.12 15.09
C GLY A 156 -18.87 -32.70 15.68
N SER A 157 -17.89 -32.26 16.48
CA SER A 157 -17.84 -30.93 17.11
C SER A 157 -16.52 -30.19 16.82
N VAL A 158 -16.47 -28.88 17.07
CA VAL A 158 -15.24 -28.10 16.89
C VAL A 158 -14.24 -28.49 17.98
N SER A 159 -13.04 -28.92 17.58
CA SER A 159 -11.99 -29.29 18.54
C SER A 159 -11.50 -28.07 19.33
N MET A 160 -10.92 -28.29 20.52
CA MET A 160 -10.31 -27.20 21.30
C MET A 160 -9.30 -26.39 20.48
N THR A 161 -8.53 -27.05 19.62
CA THR A 161 -7.62 -26.40 18.67
C THR A 161 -8.37 -25.58 17.63
N GLY A 162 -9.44 -26.12 17.05
CA GLY A 162 -10.29 -25.39 16.11
C GLY A 162 -10.85 -24.11 16.74
N PHE A 163 -11.33 -24.22 17.98
CA PHE A 163 -11.80 -23.07 18.76
C PHE A 163 -10.68 -22.06 19.01
N TRP A 164 -9.48 -22.49 19.40
CA TRP A 164 -8.34 -21.58 19.60
C TRP A 164 -7.94 -20.85 18.31
N CYS A 165 -7.81 -21.57 17.20
CA CYS A 165 -7.47 -20.99 15.91
C CYS A 165 -8.55 -20.01 15.41
N LEU A 166 -9.82 -20.32 15.62
CA LEU A 166 -10.94 -19.43 15.28
C LEU A 166 -11.02 -18.23 16.22
N ALA A 167 -11.06 -18.43 17.53
CA ALA A 167 -11.26 -17.37 18.51
C ALA A 167 -10.03 -16.47 18.65
N VAL A 168 -8.83 -17.05 18.80
CA VAL A 168 -7.60 -16.31 19.05
C VAL A 168 -6.87 -16.01 17.75
N GLY A 169 -6.55 -17.04 16.96
CA GLY A 169 -5.73 -16.90 15.75
C GLY A 169 -6.36 -15.96 14.73
N ASN A 170 -7.64 -16.19 14.39
CA ASN A 170 -8.35 -15.38 13.40
C ASN A 170 -8.59 -13.94 13.88
N THR A 171 -8.94 -13.75 15.16
CA THR A 171 -9.10 -12.42 15.75
C THR A 171 -7.80 -11.63 15.72
N VAL A 172 -6.68 -12.25 16.11
CA VAL A 172 -5.35 -11.60 16.05
C VAL A 172 -5.00 -11.22 14.61
N TYR A 173 -5.20 -12.13 13.66
CA TYR A 173 -4.94 -11.84 12.24
C TYR A 173 -5.75 -10.63 11.76
N TRP A 174 -7.08 -10.66 11.89
CA TRP A 174 -7.93 -9.58 11.41
C TRP A 174 -7.67 -8.27 12.14
N PHE A 175 -7.40 -8.32 13.45
CA PHE A 175 -7.05 -7.13 14.22
C PHE A 175 -5.76 -6.48 13.70
N LEU A 176 -4.71 -7.27 13.42
CA LEU A 176 -3.46 -6.73 12.86
C LEU A 176 -3.67 -6.14 11.46
N VAL A 177 -4.43 -6.81 10.60
CA VAL A 177 -4.76 -6.32 9.26
C VAL A 177 -5.57 -5.03 9.32
N THR A 178 -6.70 -5.02 10.03
CA THR A 178 -7.58 -3.84 10.11
C THR A 178 -6.85 -2.66 10.75
N ARG A 179 -5.98 -2.89 11.72
CA ARG A 179 -5.15 -1.84 12.32
C ARG A 179 -4.19 -1.23 11.30
N LEU A 180 -3.47 -2.04 10.51
CA LEU A 180 -2.57 -1.52 9.49
C LEU A 180 -3.33 -0.81 8.35
N VAL A 181 -4.49 -1.33 7.97
CA VAL A 181 -5.39 -0.65 7.01
C VAL A 181 -5.85 0.70 7.57
N TRP A 182 -6.21 0.79 8.85
CA TRP A 182 -6.54 2.07 9.48
C TRP A 182 -5.37 3.05 9.45
N LYS A 183 -4.15 2.60 9.73
CA LYS A 183 -2.95 3.45 9.62
C LYS A 183 -2.74 3.95 8.18
N HIS A 184 -3.05 3.13 7.18
CA HIS A 184 -3.04 3.54 5.78
C HIS A 184 -4.15 4.54 5.44
N VAL A 185 -5.34 4.42 6.04
CA VAL A 185 -6.42 5.43 5.92
C VAL A 185 -5.98 6.78 6.49
N ILE A 186 -5.29 6.80 7.64
CA ILE A 186 -4.72 8.03 8.20
C ILE A 186 -3.76 8.68 7.19
N TRP A 187 -2.91 7.89 6.53
CA TRP A 187 -2.02 8.38 5.48
C TRP A 187 -2.78 8.97 4.28
N CYS A 188 -3.84 8.29 3.82
CA CYS A 188 -4.70 8.79 2.75
C CYS A 188 -5.34 10.14 3.11
N LEU A 189 -5.85 10.28 4.33
CA LEU A 189 -6.47 11.52 4.81
C LEU A 189 -5.45 12.65 4.94
N PHE A 190 -4.26 12.35 5.47
CA PHE A 190 -3.16 13.30 5.52
C PHE A 190 -2.78 13.80 4.13
N LEU A 191 -2.53 12.91 3.17
CA LEU A 191 -2.19 13.30 1.79
C LEU A 191 -3.31 14.09 1.11
N SER A 192 -4.57 13.77 1.41
CA SER A 192 -5.72 14.50 0.87
C SER A 192 -5.77 15.94 1.42
N SER A 193 -5.50 16.13 2.71
CA SER A 193 -5.38 17.46 3.32
C SER A 193 -4.18 18.25 2.78
N VAL A 194 -3.04 17.59 2.57
CA VAL A 194 -1.87 18.22 1.93
C VAL A 194 -2.19 18.60 0.48
N ALA A 195 -2.92 17.77 -0.25
CA ALA A 195 -3.33 18.05 -1.63
C ALA A 195 -4.32 19.22 -1.74
N SER A 196 -5.07 19.54 -0.69
CA SER A 196 -5.92 20.74 -0.67
C SER A 196 -5.15 22.04 -0.38
N CYS A 197 -3.91 21.95 0.10
CA CYS A 197 -3.07 23.11 0.37
C CYS A 197 -2.47 23.71 -0.92
N HIS A 198 -2.05 24.97 -0.87
CA HIS A 198 -1.35 25.60 -1.98
C HIS A 198 0.09 25.07 -2.11
N LEU A 199 0.26 24.07 -2.96
CA LEU A 199 1.55 23.48 -3.32
C LEU A 199 2.24 24.28 -4.44
N ARG A 200 3.51 24.62 -4.23
CA ARG A 200 4.40 25.32 -5.17
C ARG A 200 5.08 24.32 -6.10
N LEU A 201 4.26 23.62 -6.89
CA LEU A 201 4.74 22.62 -7.84
C LEU A 201 5.31 23.29 -9.10
N VAL A 202 6.39 22.72 -9.65
CA VAL A 202 7.08 23.28 -10.80
C VAL A 202 7.32 22.21 -11.87
N VAL A 203 6.89 22.49 -13.09
CA VAL A 203 7.00 21.57 -14.24
C VAL A 203 8.45 21.28 -14.64
N THR A 204 9.37 22.22 -14.44
CA THR A 204 10.80 22.05 -14.77
C THR A 204 11.57 21.29 -13.70
N HIS A 205 10.90 20.76 -12.68
CA HIS A 205 11.56 19.99 -11.62
C HIS A 205 12.16 18.69 -12.19
N PRO A 206 13.40 18.31 -11.82
CA PRO A 206 14.12 17.18 -12.42
C PRO A 206 13.48 15.82 -12.14
N ASP A 207 12.57 15.72 -11.16
CA ASP A 207 11.84 14.50 -10.85
C ASP A 207 10.76 14.14 -11.88
N GLY A 208 10.37 15.05 -12.77
CA GLY A 208 9.28 14.85 -13.74
C GLY A 208 7.87 14.74 -13.13
N HIS A 209 7.71 15.03 -11.85
CA HIS A 209 6.46 14.90 -11.08
C HIS A 209 6.11 16.18 -10.29
N GLY A 210 6.69 17.32 -10.68
CA GLY A 210 6.38 18.60 -10.07
C GLY A 210 6.99 18.82 -8.68
N GLY A 211 7.96 18.00 -8.27
CA GLY A 211 8.56 18.02 -6.92
C GLY A 211 7.97 16.98 -5.96
N LEU A 212 6.97 16.20 -6.38
CA LEU A 212 6.26 15.21 -5.56
C LEU A 212 6.74 13.77 -5.79
N GLY A 213 7.78 13.58 -6.60
CA GLY A 213 8.30 12.26 -6.96
C GLY A 213 8.76 11.41 -5.75
N PHE A 214 9.09 12.04 -4.62
CA PHE A 214 9.45 11.32 -3.38
C PHE A 214 8.29 10.49 -2.81
N LEU A 215 7.04 10.82 -3.11
CA LEU A 215 5.90 10.00 -2.68
C LEU A 215 5.91 8.63 -3.34
N SER A 216 6.58 8.46 -4.47
CA SER A 216 6.70 7.16 -5.13
C SER A 216 7.41 6.09 -4.30
N TYR A 217 8.15 6.46 -3.25
CA TYR A 217 8.87 5.53 -2.37
C TYR A 217 7.99 4.90 -1.29
N TYR A 218 6.85 5.50 -0.96
CA TYR A 218 6.03 5.05 0.17
C TYR A 218 5.55 3.58 0.04
N PRO A 219 5.15 3.06 -1.15
CA PRO A 219 4.65 1.70 -1.26
C PRO A 219 5.73 0.64 -0.94
N ALA A 220 7.02 0.97 -1.13
CA ALA A 220 8.12 0.06 -0.83
C ALA A 220 8.18 -0.32 0.67
N GLY A 221 7.75 0.58 1.56
CA GLY A 221 7.65 0.29 2.99
C GLY A 221 6.61 -0.79 3.34
N TYR A 222 5.62 -1.01 2.48
CA TYR A 222 4.54 -1.96 2.69
C TYR A 222 4.81 -3.37 2.15
N GLY A 223 6.02 -3.65 1.64
CA GLY A 223 6.33 -4.96 1.05
C GLY A 223 5.99 -6.16 1.95
N LEU A 224 6.31 -6.09 3.26
CA LEU A 224 5.97 -7.14 4.23
C LEU A 224 4.45 -7.27 4.47
N PHE A 225 3.72 -6.15 4.47
CA PHE A 225 2.26 -6.15 4.59
C PHE A 225 1.61 -6.80 3.36
N THR A 226 2.04 -6.41 2.16
CA THR A 226 1.57 -7.03 0.90
C THR A 226 1.86 -8.52 0.90
N LEU A 227 3.05 -8.95 1.32
CA LEU A 227 3.40 -10.37 1.39
C LEU A 227 2.49 -11.14 2.36
N ALA A 228 2.21 -10.56 3.54
CA ALA A 228 1.35 -11.17 4.55
C ALA A 228 -0.07 -11.43 4.03
N VAL A 229 -0.72 -10.40 3.50
CA VAL A 229 -2.10 -10.50 3.02
C VAL A 229 -2.15 -11.38 1.76
N SER A 230 -1.17 -11.26 0.87
CA SER A 230 -1.10 -12.09 -0.35
C SER A 230 -0.84 -13.56 -0.02
N SER A 231 -0.13 -13.88 1.06
CA SER A 231 0.06 -15.26 1.52
C SER A 231 -1.25 -15.89 1.99
N VAL A 232 -2.05 -15.15 2.75
CA VAL A 232 -3.38 -15.63 3.20
C VAL A 232 -4.34 -15.75 2.03
N PHE A 233 -4.34 -14.78 1.12
CA PHE A 233 -5.17 -14.84 -0.07
C PHE A 233 -4.76 -16.01 -0.99
N ALA A 234 -3.45 -16.23 -1.19
CA ALA A 234 -2.93 -17.36 -1.96
C ALA A 234 -3.29 -18.71 -1.33
N ALA A 235 -3.20 -18.84 0.00
CA ALA A 235 -3.61 -20.07 0.68
C ALA A 235 -5.11 -20.36 0.48
N GLY A 236 -5.96 -19.33 0.50
CA GLY A 236 -7.38 -19.47 0.17
C GLY A 236 -7.61 -19.92 -1.28
N VAL A 237 -6.88 -19.35 -2.24
CA VAL A 237 -6.89 -19.82 -3.64
C VAL A 237 -6.43 -21.27 -3.74
N GLY A 238 -5.39 -21.66 -3.00
CA GLY A 238 -4.89 -23.03 -2.93
C GLY A 238 -5.94 -24.02 -2.42
N HIS A 239 -6.72 -23.65 -1.39
CA HIS A 239 -7.82 -24.48 -0.89
C HIS A 239 -8.92 -24.68 -1.94
N VAL A 240 -9.23 -23.67 -2.75
CA VAL A 240 -10.18 -23.81 -3.86
C VAL A 240 -9.62 -24.74 -4.92
N MET A 241 -8.35 -24.57 -5.31
CA MET A 241 -7.67 -25.40 -6.31
C MET A 241 -7.49 -26.88 -5.87
N GLN A 242 -7.51 -27.17 -4.57
CA GLN A 242 -7.52 -28.54 -4.06
C GLN A 242 -8.87 -29.23 -4.24
N ARG A 243 -9.97 -28.47 -4.21
CA ARG A 243 -11.34 -28.99 -4.29
C ARG A 243 -11.84 -29.04 -5.73
N GLU A 244 -11.42 -28.10 -6.56
CA GLU A 244 -11.92 -27.88 -7.92
C GLU A 244 -10.77 -27.80 -8.94
N THR A 245 -11.00 -28.34 -10.14
CA THR A 245 -10.04 -28.25 -11.25
C THR A 245 -10.04 -26.84 -11.86
N VAL A 246 -9.09 -26.01 -11.47
CA VAL A 246 -8.99 -24.63 -11.95
C VAL A 246 -8.22 -24.56 -13.27
N THR A 247 -8.82 -23.97 -14.30
CA THR A 247 -8.15 -23.70 -15.58
C THR A 247 -7.07 -22.62 -15.42
N PRO A 248 -5.93 -22.68 -16.14
CA PRO A 248 -4.86 -21.68 -16.06
C PRO A 248 -5.33 -20.23 -16.34
N GLY A 249 -6.36 -20.08 -17.20
CA GLY A 249 -6.97 -18.78 -17.48
C GLY A 249 -7.67 -18.17 -16.26
N LEU A 250 -8.44 -18.97 -15.51
CA LEU A 250 -9.09 -18.53 -14.28
C LEU A 250 -8.06 -18.15 -13.21
N PHE A 251 -7.01 -18.96 -13.05
CA PHE A 251 -5.91 -18.64 -12.13
C PHE A 251 -5.23 -17.31 -12.49
N THR A 252 -4.97 -17.07 -13.78
CA THR A 252 -4.40 -15.80 -14.27
C THR A 252 -5.35 -14.63 -13.99
N ALA A 253 -6.66 -14.82 -14.17
CA ALA A 253 -7.67 -13.80 -13.89
C ALA A 253 -7.74 -13.46 -12.39
N VAL A 254 -7.67 -14.46 -11.51
CA VAL A 254 -7.62 -14.26 -10.04
C VAL A 254 -6.34 -13.52 -9.63
N CYS A 255 -5.19 -13.88 -10.20
CA CYS A 255 -3.94 -13.15 -9.97
C CYS A 255 -4.02 -11.69 -10.45
N GLY A 256 -4.58 -11.47 -11.64
CA GLY A 256 -4.79 -10.13 -12.19
C GLY A 256 -5.75 -9.30 -11.34
N ALA A 257 -6.86 -9.87 -10.89
CA ALA A 257 -7.82 -9.21 -9.99
C ALA A 257 -7.15 -8.84 -8.66
N TRP A 258 -6.33 -9.73 -8.08
CA TRP A 258 -5.57 -9.43 -6.87
C TRP A 258 -4.58 -8.29 -7.07
N LEU A 259 -3.84 -8.29 -8.18
CA LEU A 259 -2.95 -7.18 -8.52
C LEU A 259 -3.70 -5.85 -8.64
N VAL A 260 -4.89 -5.85 -9.23
CA VAL A 260 -5.74 -4.64 -9.31
C VAL A 260 -6.14 -4.17 -7.92
N VAL A 261 -6.54 -5.08 -7.02
CA VAL A 261 -6.86 -4.73 -5.61
C VAL A 261 -5.64 -4.10 -4.91
N VAL A 262 -4.46 -4.70 -5.07
CA VAL A 262 -3.20 -4.18 -4.49
C VAL A 262 -2.84 -2.82 -5.12
N ALA A 263 -3.00 -2.65 -6.43
CA ALA A 263 -2.74 -1.40 -7.13
C ALA A 263 -3.68 -0.29 -6.66
N ILE A 264 -4.98 -0.58 -6.51
CA ILE A 264 -5.97 0.37 -5.99
C ILE A 264 -5.60 0.78 -4.57
N TYR A 265 -5.25 -0.18 -3.70
CA TYR A 265 -4.86 0.10 -2.33
C TYR A 265 -3.74 1.15 -2.26
N TYR A 266 -2.70 1.04 -3.12
CA TYR A 266 -1.62 2.03 -3.15
C TYR A 266 -1.88 3.27 -4.02
N ALA A 267 -2.84 3.22 -4.94
CA ALA A 267 -3.20 4.38 -5.75
C ALA A 267 -4.07 5.38 -4.97
N VAL A 268 -4.97 4.89 -4.10
CA VAL A 268 -5.96 5.71 -3.38
C VAL A 268 -5.34 6.90 -2.63
N PRO A 269 -4.29 6.76 -1.81
CA PRO A 269 -3.68 7.90 -1.11
C PRO A 269 -3.08 8.96 -2.03
N LEU A 270 -2.69 8.57 -3.25
CA LEU A 270 -2.03 9.45 -4.20
C LEU A 270 -3.01 10.27 -5.04
N VAL A 271 -4.29 9.88 -5.10
CA VAL A 271 -5.29 10.50 -6.00
C VAL A 271 -5.34 12.02 -5.83
N GLY A 272 -5.39 12.53 -4.60
CA GLY A 272 -5.45 13.98 -4.35
C GLY A 272 -4.23 14.72 -4.91
N VAL A 273 -3.04 14.13 -4.74
CA VAL A 273 -1.77 14.70 -5.18
C VAL A 273 -1.63 14.62 -6.71
N VAL A 274 -2.01 13.49 -7.29
CA VAL A 274 -2.07 13.28 -8.75
C VAL A 274 -2.94 14.32 -9.43
N MET A 275 -4.08 14.67 -8.83
CA MET A 275 -4.96 15.73 -9.33
C MET A 275 -4.29 17.11 -9.35
N GLN A 276 -3.42 17.42 -8.38
CA GLN A 276 -2.67 18.68 -8.37
C GLN A 276 -1.59 18.72 -9.46
N VAL A 277 -0.87 17.61 -9.68
CA VAL A 277 0.11 17.51 -10.78
C VAL A 277 -0.59 17.61 -12.15
N SER A 278 -1.77 17.00 -12.28
CA SER A 278 -2.59 17.12 -13.50
C SER A 278 -3.05 18.56 -13.75
N ARG A 279 -3.51 19.27 -12.70
CA ARG A 279 -3.88 20.69 -12.78
C ARG A 279 -2.68 21.57 -13.16
N LEU A 280 -1.51 21.30 -12.57
CA LEU A 280 -0.26 21.98 -12.93
C LEU A 280 0.03 21.78 -14.43
N LYS A 281 0.09 20.52 -14.89
CA LYS A 281 0.38 20.18 -16.29
C LYS A 281 -0.57 20.91 -17.24
N ARG A 282 -1.88 20.83 -17.01
CA ARG A 282 -2.89 21.49 -17.86
C ARG A 282 -2.74 23.00 -17.88
N LYS A 283 -2.57 23.64 -16.71
CA LYS A 283 -2.41 25.10 -16.64
C LYS A 283 -1.12 25.57 -17.30
N THR A 284 -0.02 24.86 -17.10
CA THR A 284 1.27 25.20 -17.72
C THR A 284 1.20 25.04 -19.23
N ILE A 285 0.60 23.97 -19.77
CA ILE A 285 0.42 23.79 -21.22
C ILE A 285 -0.35 24.99 -21.80
N LEU A 286 -1.50 25.35 -21.21
CA LEU A 286 -2.32 26.45 -21.71
C LEU A 286 -1.60 27.80 -21.67
N LEU A 287 -0.90 28.11 -20.58
CA LEU A 287 -0.19 29.39 -20.42
C LEU A 287 1.10 29.47 -21.24
N SER A 288 1.78 28.34 -21.46
CA SER A 288 3.02 28.31 -22.25
C SER A 288 2.75 28.28 -23.75
N LEU A 289 1.63 27.69 -24.21
CA LEU A 289 1.34 27.59 -25.64
C LEU A 289 1.26 28.95 -26.31
N ALA A 290 0.47 29.89 -25.75
CA ALA A 290 0.38 31.25 -26.27
C ALA A 290 1.75 31.94 -26.31
N LYS A 291 2.50 31.87 -25.22
CA LYS A 291 3.84 32.48 -25.11
C LYS A 291 4.88 31.86 -26.03
N VAL A 292 4.79 30.56 -26.30
CA VAL A 292 5.68 29.87 -27.24
C VAL A 292 5.36 30.30 -28.68
N THR A 293 4.08 30.42 -29.04
CA THR A 293 3.69 30.96 -30.35
C THR A 293 4.18 32.39 -30.54
N ASP A 294 4.01 33.25 -29.54
CA ASP A 294 4.50 34.63 -29.59
C ASP A 294 6.03 34.69 -29.72
N PHE A 295 6.75 33.82 -28.99
CA PHE A 295 8.21 33.70 -29.09
C PHE A 295 8.69 33.22 -30.45
N GLU A 296 8.07 32.18 -31.03
CA GLU A 296 8.46 31.64 -32.33
C GLU A 296 8.16 32.65 -33.46
N ARG A 297 7.03 33.38 -33.41
CA ARG A 297 6.73 34.48 -34.34
C ARG A 297 7.69 35.66 -34.18
N TRP A 298 8.11 35.97 -32.96
CA TRP A 298 9.17 36.97 -32.76
C TRP A 298 10.52 36.50 -33.32
N SER A 299 10.89 35.24 -33.08
CA SER A 299 12.14 34.66 -33.58
C SER A 299 12.17 34.56 -35.11
N GLU A 300 11.02 34.26 -35.73
CA GLU A 300 10.84 34.23 -37.17
C GLU A 300 11.08 35.61 -37.79
N ARG A 301 10.42 36.67 -37.29
CA ARG A 301 10.69 38.07 -37.70
C ARG A 301 12.15 38.47 -37.54
N ALA A 302 12.75 38.14 -36.40
CA ALA A 302 14.15 38.47 -36.14
C ALA A 302 15.12 37.79 -37.13
N THR A 303 14.76 36.61 -37.66
CA THR A 303 15.62 35.81 -38.55
C THR A 303 15.34 36.07 -40.03
N LEU A 304 14.06 36.19 -40.41
CA LEU A 304 13.60 36.30 -41.80
C LEU A 304 13.29 37.75 -42.22
N GLY A 305 13.23 38.68 -41.26
CA GLY A 305 12.86 40.09 -41.48
C GLY A 305 11.36 40.35 -41.41
N ASP A 306 10.52 39.34 -41.63
CA ASP A 306 9.06 39.40 -41.50
C ASP A 306 8.47 38.00 -41.19
N ASN A 307 7.23 37.95 -40.72
CA ASN A 307 6.47 36.71 -40.55
C ASN A 307 5.83 36.28 -41.87
N VAL A 308 5.75 34.97 -42.14
CA VAL A 308 5.09 34.44 -43.34
C VAL A 308 3.62 34.91 -43.46
N VAL A 309 2.93 35.09 -42.32
CA VAL A 309 1.61 35.72 -42.24
C VAL A 309 1.66 36.81 -41.17
N GLY A 310 1.66 38.07 -41.59
CA GLY A 310 1.63 39.23 -40.70
C GLY A 310 0.27 39.47 -40.06
N ASP A 311 0.27 40.05 -38.87
CA ASP A 311 -0.93 40.47 -38.14
C ASP A 311 -0.67 41.85 -37.50
N GLU A 312 -1.61 42.80 -37.62
CA GLU A 312 -1.48 44.17 -37.09
C GLU A 312 -1.52 44.22 -35.56
N SER A 313 -2.02 43.16 -34.92
CA SER A 313 -2.12 43.05 -33.45
C SER A 313 -0.84 42.51 -32.78
N GLU A 314 0.26 42.37 -33.51
CA GLU A 314 1.50 41.82 -32.97
C GLU A 314 2.16 42.77 -31.95
N PRO A 315 2.53 42.28 -30.76
CA PRO A 315 3.13 43.12 -29.75
C PRO A 315 4.58 43.50 -30.13
N GLU A 316 4.89 44.81 -30.06
CA GLU A 316 6.24 45.38 -30.24
C GLU A 316 7.12 45.11 -29.00
N VAL A 317 7.45 43.84 -28.75
CA VAL A 317 8.37 43.47 -27.67
C VAL A 317 9.78 43.31 -28.22
N ALA A 318 10.74 44.01 -27.62
CA ALA A 318 12.14 44.00 -28.05
C ALA A 318 12.83 42.63 -27.87
N GLU A 319 12.48 41.88 -26.81
CA GLU A 319 13.07 40.56 -26.55
C GLU A 319 12.08 39.66 -25.78
N PHE A 320 11.75 38.50 -26.36
CA PHE A 320 11.02 37.46 -25.65
C PHE A 320 11.99 36.45 -25.05
N ARG A 321 11.70 36.00 -23.83
CA ARG A 321 12.46 34.90 -23.19
C ARG A 321 11.95 33.57 -23.73
N ASP A 322 12.86 32.66 -24.08
CA ASP A 322 12.50 31.32 -24.57
C ASP A 322 11.69 30.54 -23.51
N VAL A 323 10.42 30.26 -23.84
CA VAL A 323 9.47 29.50 -23.01
C VAL A 323 9.36 28.05 -23.48
N LYS A 324 9.98 27.69 -24.61
CA LYS A 324 9.95 26.34 -25.19
C LYS A 324 10.43 25.26 -24.22
N PRO A 325 11.48 25.46 -23.39
CA PRO A 325 11.88 24.46 -22.40
C PRO A 325 10.79 24.17 -21.37
N VAL A 326 10.01 25.18 -20.97
CA VAL A 326 8.90 25.04 -20.01
C VAL A 326 7.75 24.26 -20.64
N TYR A 327 7.41 24.56 -21.89
CA TYR A 327 6.39 23.82 -22.64
C TYR A 327 6.80 22.34 -22.82
N LEU A 328 8.02 22.07 -23.28
CA LEU A 328 8.52 20.71 -23.45
C LEU A 328 8.59 19.94 -22.13
N ALA A 329 8.98 20.59 -21.03
CA ALA A 329 8.94 20.00 -19.70
C ALA A 329 7.50 19.65 -19.26
N SER A 330 6.51 20.48 -19.64
CA SER A 330 5.09 20.23 -19.29
C SER A 330 4.55 18.97 -19.97
N LEU A 331 4.93 18.73 -21.23
CA LEU A 331 4.56 17.53 -21.95
C LEU A 331 5.19 16.27 -21.32
N LYS A 332 6.47 16.37 -20.91
CA LYS A 332 7.23 15.29 -20.26
C LYS A 332 6.82 15.02 -18.82
N THR A 333 6.14 15.95 -18.15
CA THR A 333 5.70 15.75 -16.75
C THR A 333 4.70 14.60 -16.68
N SER A 334 5.00 13.60 -15.85
CA SER A 334 4.13 12.46 -15.58
C SER A 334 3.16 12.81 -14.47
N VAL A 335 1.88 12.49 -14.70
CA VAL A 335 0.81 12.62 -13.70
C VAL A 335 0.80 11.41 -12.76
N MET A 336 1.31 10.26 -13.22
CA MET A 336 1.36 9.04 -12.44
C MET A 336 2.62 9.03 -11.57
N LEU A 337 2.44 9.22 -10.26
CA LEU A 337 3.50 9.23 -9.25
C LEU A 337 4.14 7.86 -8.98
N ILE A 338 3.71 6.81 -9.68
CA ILE A 338 4.23 5.46 -9.49
C ILE A 338 5.18 5.16 -10.65
N ASN A 339 6.48 5.06 -10.34
CA ASN A 339 7.51 4.73 -11.32
C ASN A 339 7.73 3.20 -11.38
N LYS A 340 8.11 2.67 -12.54
CA LYS A 340 8.39 1.24 -12.78
C LYS A 340 9.39 0.65 -11.77
N GLY A 341 10.38 1.44 -11.35
CA GLY A 341 11.35 1.03 -10.32
C GLY A 341 10.75 0.83 -8.92
N ASN A 342 9.67 1.56 -8.60
CA ASN A 342 9.05 1.54 -7.27
C ASN A 342 7.80 0.65 -7.18
N VAL A 343 7.36 0.07 -8.31
CA VAL A 343 6.29 -0.95 -8.35
C VAL A 343 6.83 -2.32 -7.90
N LEU A 344 8.08 -2.62 -8.22
CA LEU A 344 8.69 -3.94 -7.97
C LEU A 344 8.62 -4.38 -6.49
N PRO A 345 8.92 -3.51 -5.51
CA PRO A 345 8.85 -3.85 -4.08
C PRO A 345 7.43 -4.20 -3.57
N VAL A 346 6.39 -3.88 -4.33
CA VAL A 346 5.00 -4.22 -4.01
C VAL A 346 4.52 -5.42 -4.82
N LEU A 347 4.80 -5.41 -6.13
CA LEU A 347 4.33 -6.42 -7.05
C LEU A 347 4.96 -7.79 -6.78
N VAL A 348 6.25 -7.83 -6.42
CA VAL A 348 6.93 -9.09 -6.07
C VAL A 348 6.30 -9.75 -4.83
N PRO A 349 6.14 -9.06 -3.69
CA PRO A 349 5.37 -9.58 -2.56
C PRO A 349 3.94 -10.00 -2.86
N ALA A 350 3.27 -9.32 -3.81
CA ALA A 350 1.90 -9.64 -4.18
C ALA A 350 1.80 -10.95 -4.98
N LEU A 351 2.73 -11.18 -5.91
CA LEU A 351 2.72 -12.33 -6.79
C LEU A 351 3.42 -13.56 -6.20
N LEU A 352 4.45 -13.39 -5.38
CA LEU A 352 5.29 -14.50 -4.91
C LEU A 352 4.45 -15.63 -4.28
N PRO A 353 3.55 -15.38 -3.31
CA PRO A 353 2.75 -16.45 -2.72
C PRO A 353 1.80 -17.11 -3.73
N MET A 354 1.26 -16.34 -4.68
CA MET A 354 0.42 -16.88 -5.75
C MET A 354 1.19 -17.81 -6.65
N LEU A 355 2.42 -17.46 -7.02
CA LEU A 355 3.25 -18.32 -7.86
C LEU A 355 3.64 -19.62 -7.15
N VAL A 356 3.86 -19.60 -5.84
CA VAL A 356 4.09 -20.81 -5.05
C VAL A 356 2.88 -21.75 -5.11
N VAL A 357 1.68 -21.20 -4.94
CA VAL A 357 0.43 -21.99 -5.06
C VAL A 357 0.23 -22.48 -6.49
N GLY A 358 0.39 -21.60 -7.49
CA GLY A 358 0.32 -21.97 -8.90
C GLY A 358 1.30 -23.08 -9.28
N ALA A 359 2.53 -23.03 -8.79
CA ALA A 359 3.55 -24.09 -9.01
C ALA A 359 3.19 -25.44 -8.40
N SER A 360 2.35 -25.44 -7.36
CA SER A 360 1.91 -26.68 -6.71
C SER A 360 0.79 -27.39 -7.47
N TYR A 361 0.04 -26.68 -8.33
CA TYR A 361 -1.15 -27.23 -9.00
C TYR A 361 -1.12 -27.14 -10.54
N LEU A 362 -0.28 -26.27 -11.13
CA LEU A 362 -0.19 -26.06 -12.58
C LEU A 362 1.16 -26.52 -13.15
N PRO A 363 1.20 -26.98 -14.41
CA PRO A 363 2.47 -27.31 -15.08
C PRO A 363 3.40 -26.09 -15.16
N TYR A 364 4.69 -26.29 -14.87
CA TYR A 364 5.71 -25.24 -14.90
C TYR A 364 5.81 -24.49 -16.24
N SER A 365 5.49 -25.15 -17.35
CA SER A 365 5.47 -24.56 -18.70
C SER A 365 4.44 -23.43 -18.86
N GLN A 366 3.39 -23.42 -18.04
CA GLN A 366 2.31 -22.43 -18.11
C GLN A 366 2.54 -21.23 -17.17
N LEU A 367 3.40 -21.36 -16.16
CA LEU A 367 3.66 -20.29 -15.18
C LEU A 367 4.51 -19.16 -15.74
N GLY A 368 5.52 -19.46 -16.56
CA GLY A 368 6.38 -18.45 -17.19
C GLY A 368 5.61 -17.41 -18.01
N PRO A 369 4.72 -17.83 -18.93
CA PRO A 369 3.85 -16.91 -19.68
C PRO A 369 2.92 -16.08 -18.79
N ILE A 370 2.38 -16.66 -17.72
CA ILE A 370 1.49 -15.97 -16.77
C ILE A 370 2.24 -14.87 -16.03
N VAL A 371 3.41 -15.18 -15.49
CA VAL A 371 4.29 -14.19 -14.82
C VAL A 371 4.66 -13.07 -15.77
N LYS A 372 5.05 -13.41 -17.02
CA LYS A 372 5.42 -12.41 -18.03
C LYS A 372 4.24 -11.49 -18.37
N ARG A 373 3.03 -12.02 -18.49
CA ARG A 373 1.82 -11.20 -18.71
C ARG A 373 1.50 -10.31 -17.52
N LEU A 374 1.63 -10.82 -16.30
CA LEU A 374 1.33 -10.08 -15.07
C LEU A 374 2.37 -9.00 -14.72
N LEU A 375 3.63 -9.18 -15.13
CA LEU A 375 4.69 -8.18 -14.97
C LEU A 375 4.67 -7.07 -16.02
N LEU A 376 4.00 -7.30 -17.16
CA LEU A 376 3.90 -6.35 -18.27
C LEU A 376 2.59 -5.54 -18.26
N LEU A 377 1.64 -5.88 -17.38
CA LEU A 377 0.51 -5.05 -16.99
C LEU A 377 1.00 -3.89 -16.10
#